data_AF-A0A848NRT6-F1
#
_entry.id   AF-A0A848NRT6-F1
#
_cell.length_a   1.000
_cell.length_b   1.000
_cell.length_c   1.000
_cell.angle_alpha   90.00
_cell.angle_beta   90.00
_cell.angle_gamma   90.00
#
_symmetry.space_group_name_H-M   'P 1'
#
loop_
_entity.id
_entity.type
_entity.pdbx_description
1 polymer ?
#
loop_
_entity_poly.entity_id
_entity_poly.type
_entity_poly.pdbx_seq_one_letter_code
_entity_poly.pdbx_strand_id
1 'polypeptide(L)' 'EWNGFFLPAGADPQVVAKLQELVQKSLARPETRDKLAKLGLTPVGSSAADFAKFVDAEQVRWAEVVKTNNITVN' A
#
# COMPACT_ATOMS: atom_id res chain seq x y z
N GLU A 1 -3.89 8.52 -5.98
CA GLU A 1 -4.17 7.10 -5.70
C GLU A 1 -2.93 6.43 -5.12
N TRP A 2 -3.08 5.32 -4.42
CA TRP A 2 -1.97 4.54 -3.87
C TRP A 2 -2.17 3.06 -4.18
N ASN A 3 -1.07 2.32 -4.17
CA ASN A 3 -1.06 0.88 -4.42
C ASN A 3 -0.27 0.18 -3.32
N GLY A 4 -0.65 -1.05 -2.97
CA GLY A 4 0.08 -1.85 -2.01
C GLY A 4 -0.27 -3.33 -2.09
N PHE A 5 0.44 -4.12 -1.29
CA PHE A 5 0.26 -5.57 -1.23
C PHE A 5 -0.43 -5.95 0.07
N PHE A 6 -1.34 -6.91 -0.03
CA PHE A 6 -2.13 -7.41 1.09
C PHE A 6 -1.96 -8.93 1.20
N LEU A 7 -2.08 -9.43 2.42
CA LEU A 7 -2.16 -10.84 2.73
C LEU A 7 -3.47 -11.11 3.49
N PRO A 8 -3.95 -12.36 3.52
CA PRO A 8 -5.13 -12.72 4.32
C PRO A 8 -4.99 -12.30 5.79
N ALA A 9 -6.10 -12.01 6.44
CA ALA A 9 -6.13 -11.75 7.88
C ALA A 9 -5.56 -12.96 8.65
N GLY A 10 -4.70 -12.68 9.63
CA GLY A 10 -4.02 -13.73 10.40
C GLY A 10 -2.86 -14.42 9.68
N ALA A 11 -2.38 -13.88 8.56
CA ALA A 11 -1.16 -14.37 7.91
C ALA A 11 0.02 -14.47 8.88
N ASP A 12 0.84 -15.51 8.72
CA ASP A 12 2.02 -15.73 9.55
C ASP A 12 2.97 -14.51 9.50
N PRO A 13 3.39 -13.97 10.67
CA PRO A 13 4.31 -12.83 10.72
C PRO A 13 5.61 -13.02 9.93
N GLN A 14 6.12 -14.25 9.81
CA GLN A 14 7.30 -14.56 9.01
C GLN A 14 7.04 -14.37 7.51
N VAL A 15 5.85 -14.73 7.03
CA VAL A 15 5.44 -14.52 5.64
C VAL A 15 5.26 -13.03 5.35
N VAL A 16 4.65 -12.29 6.29
CA VAL A 16 4.52 -10.82 6.20
C VAL A 16 5.89 -10.17 6.10
N ALA A 17 6.81 -10.52 7.00
CA ALA A 17 8.17 -10.01 7.00
C ALA A 17 8.90 -10.34 5.70
N LYS A 18 8.72 -11.56 5.17
CA LYS A 18 9.35 -11.98 3.93
C LYS A 18 8.83 -11.19 2.72
N LEU A 19 7.52 -10.96 2.63
CA LEU A 19 6.93 -10.17 1.56
C LEU A 19 7.43 -8.72 1.62
N GLN A 20 7.44 -8.11 2.81
CA GLN A 20 7.99 -6.76 3.01
C GLN A 20 9.42 -6.65 2.47
N GLU A 21 10.30 -7.58 2.88
CA GLU A 21 11.70 -7.61 2.45
C GLU A 21 11.81 -7.72 0.91
N LEU A 22 11.04 -8.61 0.29
CA LEU A 22 11.04 -8.81 -1.16
C LEU A 22 10.54 -7.58 -1.92
N VAL A 23 9.51 -6.91 -1.42
CA VAL A 23 9.00 -5.66 -2.00
C VAL A 23 10.06 -4.57 -1.93
N GLN A 24 10.68 -4.36 -0.76
CA GLN A 24 11.75 -3.36 -0.59
C GLN A 24 12.93 -3.64 -1.52
N LYS A 25 13.39 -4.89 -1.59
CA LYS A 25 14.46 -5.31 -2.51
C LYS A 25 14.10 -5.07 -3.97
N SER A 26 12.85 -5.29 -4.36
CA SER A 26 12.40 -5.08 -5.73
C SER A 26 12.36 -3.58 -6.07
N LEU A 27 11.82 -2.75 -5.18
CA LEU A 27 11.76 -1.29 -5.35
C LEU A 27 13.13 -0.60 -5.26
N ALA A 28 14.16 -1.26 -4.72
CA ALA A 28 15.54 -0.78 -4.73
C ALA A 28 16.24 -0.95 -6.10
N ARG A 29 15.71 -1.81 -7.00
CA ARG A 29 16.33 -2.04 -8.31
C ARG A 29 16.09 -0.84 -9.23
N PRO A 30 17.14 -0.25 -9.85
CA PRO A 30 17.00 0.89 -10.75
C PRO A 30 15.97 0.65 -11.87
N GLU A 31 16.04 -0.52 -12.51
CA GLU A 31 15.11 -0.92 -13.57
C GLU A 31 13.63 -0.91 -13.14
N THR A 32 13.35 -1.25 -11.88
CA THR A 32 11.99 -1.28 -11.33
C THR A 32 11.52 0.13 -11.04
N ARG A 33 12.40 0.96 -10.45
CA ARG A 33 12.13 2.38 -10.20
C ARG A 33 11.85 3.13 -11.49
N ASP A 34 12.65 2.90 -12.53
CA ASP A 34 12.50 3.55 -13.83
C ASP A 34 11.19 3.17 -14.52
N LYS A 35 10.80 1.88 -14.45
CA LYS A 35 9.51 1.42 -14.99
C LYS A 35 8.33 2.04 -14.24
N LEU A 36 8.39 2.09 -12.92
CA LEU A 36 7.34 2.71 -12.09
C LEU A 36 7.25 4.22 -12.36
N ALA A 37 8.38 4.90 -12.46
CA ALA A 37 8.42 6.33 -12.76
C ALA A 37 7.80 6.65 -14.15
N LYS A 38 8.06 5.80 -15.16
CA LYS A 38 7.42 5.92 -16.49
C LYS A 38 5.89 5.74 -16.45
N LEU A 39 5.38 5.06 -15.44
CA LEU A 39 3.94 4.91 -15.18
C LEU A 39 3.39 6.01 -14.26
N GLY A 40 4.19 7.01 -13.87
CA GLY A 40 3.80 8.07 -12.95
C GLY A 40 3.76 7.64 -11.47
N LEU A 41 4.32 6.48 -11.13
CA LEU A 41 4.32 5.93 -9.78
C LEU A 41 5.61 6.30 -9.04
N THR A 42 5.46 6.64 -7.76
CA THR A 42 6.60 6.86 -6.85
C THR A 42 6.78 5.64 -5.94
N PRO A 43 7.93 4.94 -6.01
CA PRO A 43 8.22 3.82 -5.11
C PRO A 43 8.38 4.30 -3.65
N VAL A 44 7.58 3.73 -2.73
CA VAL A 44 7.64 4.07 -1.30
C VAL A 44 8.43 3.03 -0.50
N GLY A 45 8.04 1.74 -0.57
CA GLY A 45 8.76 0.65 0.11
C GLY A 45 8.75 0.73 1.64
N SER A 46 7.63 1.17 2.24
CA SER A 46 7.46 1.26 3.70
C SER A 46 7.55 -0.10 4.40
N SER A 47 7.60 -0.09 5.73
CA SER A 47 7.35 -1.31 6.51
C SER A 47 5.89 -1.76 6.38
N ALA A 48 5.60 -3.03 6.65
CA ALA A 48 4.24 -3.55 6.69
C ALA A 48 3.40 -2.85 7.77
N ALA A 49 4.02 -2.54 8.91
CA ALA A 49 3.36 -1.83 10.02
C ALA A 49 3.02 -0.38 9.64
N ASP A 50 3.92 0.33 8.97
CA ASP A 50 3.64 1.71 8.54
C ASP A 50 2.61 1.74 7.41
N PHE A 51 2.62 0.75 6.53
CA PHE A 51 1.60 0.61 5.50
C PHE A 51 0.23 0.33 6.10
N ALA A 52 0.13 -0.55 7.11
CA ALA A 52 -1.13 -0.80 7.82
C ALA A 52 -1.70 0.49 8.45
N LYS A 53 -0.87 1.27 9.14
CA LYS A 53 -1.28 2.57 9.71
C LYS A 53 -1.77 3.54 8.64
N PHE A 54 -1.11 3.57 7.48
CA PHE A 54 -1.52 4.42 6.36
C PHE A 54 -2.89 4.00 5.81
N VAL A 55 -3.12 2.70 5.62
CA VAL A 55 -4.41 2.17 5.15
C VAL A 55 -5.53 2.49 6.14
N ASP A 56 -5.28 2.31 7.45
CA ASP A 56 -6.26 2.65 8.49
C ASP A 56 -6.63 4.13 8.45
N ALA A 57 -5.64 5.02 8.28
CA ALA A 57 -5.86 6.46 8.19
C ALA A 57 -6.64 6.84 6.92
N GLU A 58 -6.29 6.26 5.77
CA GLU A 58 -7.01 6.48 4.51
C GLU A 58 -8.44 5.98 4.59
N GLN A 59 -8.67 4.81 5.20
CA GLN A 59 -10.02 4.27 5.41
C GLN A 59 -10.89 5.24 6.22
N VAL A 60 -10.36 5.77 7.34
CA VAL A 60 -11.10 6.74 8.17
C VAL A 60 -11.42 8.01 7.37
N ARG A 61 -10.41 8.57 6.69
CA ARG A 61 -10.56 9.78 5.88
C ARG A 61 -11.62 9.61 4.80
N TRP A 62 -11.55 8.54 4.02
CA TRP A 62 -12.47 8.34 2.90
C TRP A 62 -13.88 7.96 3.37
N ALA A 63 -14.01 7.24 4.49
CA ALA A 63 -15.32 6.98 5.09
C ALA A 63 -16.03 8.28 5.51
N GLU A 64 -15.30 9.26 6.04
CA GLU A 64 -15.86 10.58 6.37
C GLU A 64 -16.32 11.32 5.12
N VAL A 65 -15.48 11.37 4.08
CA VAL A 65 -15.83 12.00 2.80
C VAL A 65 -17.10 11.40 2.20
N VAL A 66 -17.20 10.07 2.17
CA VAL A 66 -18.36 9.35 1.63
C VAL A 66 -19.63 9.70 2.41
N LYS A 67 -19.58 9.66 3.74
CA LYS A 67 -20.74 9.95 4.60
C LYS A 67 -21.20 11.39 4.47
N THR A 68 -20.28 12.35 4.53
CA THR A 68 -20.60 13.79 4.48
C THR A 68 -21.24 14.19 3.15
N ASN A 69 -20.88 13.51 2.06
CA ASN A 69 -21.37 13.84 0.72
C ASN A 69 -22.49 12.91 0.22
N ASN A 70 -22.99 11.99 1.06
CA ASN A 70 -24.01 10.99 0.70
C ASN A 70 -23.64 10.21 -0.59
N ILE A 71 -22.36 9.87 -0.75
CA ILE A 71 -21.87 9.16 -1.93
C ILE A 71 -22.24 7.68 -1.80
N THR A 72 -22.80 7.10 -2.86
CA THR A 72 -23.09 5.66 -2.97
C THR A 72 -22.51 5.10 -4.26
N VAL A 73 -22.15 3.82 -4.26
CA VAL A 73 -21.79 3.09 -5.49
C VAL A 73 -23.08 2.60 -6.14
N ASN A 74 -23.21 2.84 -7.44
CA ASN A 74 -24.33 2.37 -8.27
C ASN A 74 -24.31 0.86 -8.50
#